data_AF-A0A916HNV5-F1
#
_entry.id   AF-A0A916HNV5-F1
#
_cell.length_a   1.000
_cell.length_b   1.000
_cell.length_c   1.000
_cell.angle_alpha   90.00
_cell.angle_beta   90.00
_cell.angle_gamma   90.00
#
_symmetry.space_group_name_H-M   'P 1'
#
loop_
_entity.id
_entity.type
_entity.pdbx_description
1 polymer ?
#
loop_
_entity_poly.entity_id
_entity_poly.type
_entity_poly.pdbx_seq_one_letter_code
_entity_poly.pdbx_strand_id
1 'polypeptide(L)'
;MDRCLNCQYFDRNPSAGGKSAHAGQCRRHAPSLSPINPKTYMIEGVWPTVRDEDWCGEYKLGGRRPDTQRADALIGAIGAATPPTMPRVGGIASAPASIGSLRGGDD
;
A
#
# COMPACT_ATOMS: atom_id res chain seq x y z
N MET A 1 -28.51 4.72 -8.69
CA MET A 1 -28.76 3.44 -9.38
C MET A 1 -27.60 2.50 -9.13
N ASP A 2 -27.94 1.24 -8.88
CA ASP A 2 -27.09 0.14 -8.42
C ASP A 2 -26.16 -0.39 -9.51
N ARG A 3 -25.30 0.48 -10.05
CA ARG A 3 -24.36 0.17 -11.14
C ARG A 3 -22.95 -0.03 -10.61
N CYS A 4 -22.13 -0.77 -11.35
CA CYS A 4 -20.72 -1.02 -11.02
C CYS A 4 -19.95 0.24 -10.67
N LEU A 5 -20.15 1.37 -11.38
CA LEU A 5 -19.48 2.64 -11.11
C LEU A 5 -19.51 3.09 -9.62
N ASN A 6 -20.61 2.81 -8.91
CA ASN A 6 -20.80 3.23 -7.52
C ASN A 6 -20.69 2.05 -6.53
N CYS A 7 -20.20 0.91 -6.97
CA CYS A 7 -20.11 -0.30 -6.17
C CYS A 7 -18.79 -0.36 -5.39
N GLN A 8 -18.83 -0.79 -4.13
CA GLN A 8 -17.63 -0.94 -3.29
C GLN A 8 -16.59 -1.92 -3.84
N TYR A 9 -17.03 -2.85 -4.70
CA TYR A 9 -16.20 -3.89 -5.30
C TYR A 9 -15.60 -3.46 -6.64
N PHE A 10 -16.04 -2.34 -7.21
CA PHE A 10 -15.57 -1.88 -8.49
C PHE A 10 -14.25 -1.13 -8.34
N ASP A 11 -13.27 -1.50 -9.15
CA ASP A 11 -11.97 -0.85 -9.23
C ASP A 11 -11.75 -0.26 -10.62
N ARG A 12 -11.64 1.07 -10.66
CA ARG A 12 -11.36 1.87 -11.85
C ARG A 12 -9.86 2.14 -11.95
N ASN A 13 -9.05 1.08 -12.06
CA ASN A 13 -7.60 1.22 -12.27
C ASN A 13 -7.24 0.96 -13.75
N PRO A 14 -6.74 1.96 -14.50
CA PRO A 14 -6.36 1.80 -15.90
C PRO A 14 -5.20 0.80 -16.09
N SER A 15 -4.33 0.64 -15.09
CA SER A 15 -3.24 -0.35 -15.13
C SER A 15 -3.70 -1.78 -14.83
N ALA A 16 -4.90 -1.97 -14.29
CA ALA A 16 -5.41 -3.29 -13.91
C ALA A 16 -6.13 -4.00 -15.08
N GLY A 17 -5.68 -3.81 -16.32
CA GLY A 17 -6.19 -4.57 -17.48
C GLY A 17 -7.53 -4.09 -18.06
N GLY A 18 -8.04 -2.93 -17.61
CA GLY A 18 -9.17 -2.26 -18.22
C GLY A 18 -8.79 -1.59 -19.54
N LYS A 19 -8.86 -2.33 -20.65
CA LYS A 19 -8.56 -1.83 -22.01
C LYS A 19 -9.53 -0.76 -22.55
N SER A 20 -10.56 -0.37 -21.78
CA SER A 20 -11.58 0.59 -22.18
C SER A 20 -11.79 1.64 -21.09
N ALA A 21 -12.03 2.89 -21.51
CA ALA A 21 -12.27 4.02 -20.62
C ALA A 21 -13.47 3.81 -19.69
N HIS A 22 -14.46 3.00 -20.11
CA HIS A 22 -15.70 2.70 -19.38
C HIS A 22 -15.75 1.29 -18.79
N ALA A 23 -14.58 0.74 -18.49
CA ALA A 23 -14.45 -0.57 -17.89
C ALA A 23 -13.54 -0.52 -16.66
N GLY A 24 -13.80 -1.42 -15.72
CA GLY A 24 -12.99 -1.65 -14.53
C GLY A 24 -13.03 -3.10 -14.10
N GLN A 25 -12.37 -3.42 -12.99
CA GLN A 25 -12.36 -4.77 -12.44
C GLN A 25 -13.39 -4.92 -11.32
N CYS A 26 -14.09 -6.05 -11.30
CA CYS A 26 -14.98 -6.43 -10.20
C CYS A 26 -14.22 -7.27 -9.17
N ARG A 27 -14.00 -6.71 -7.98
CA ARG A 27 -13.26 -7.36 -6.88
C ARG A 27 -14.12 -8.14 -5.88
N ARG A 28 -15.31 -8.58 -6.31
CA ARG A 28 -16.23 -9.34 -5.44
C ARG A 28 -15.71 -10.72 -5.10
N HIS A 29 -15.28 -11.47 -6.12
CA HIS A 29 -14.78 -12.83 -5.98
C HIS A 29 -13.29 -12.86 -6.25
N ALA A 30 -12.56 -13.75 -5.58
CA ALA A 30 -11.13 -13.93 -5.79
C ALA A 30 -10.78 -14.02 -7.29
N PRO A 31 -9.63 -13.47 -7.70
CA PRO A 31 -9.23 -13.47 -9.10
C PRO A 31 -9.02 -14.91 -9.57
N SER A 32 -9.45 -15.19 -10.81
CA SER A 32 -9.22 -16.49 -11.43
C SER A 32 -7.81 -16.55 -12.03
N LEU A 33 -7.20 -17.73 -12.04
CA LEU A 33 -5.92 -17.93 -12.72
C LEU A 33 -6.11 -17.75 -14.24
N SER A 34 -5.23 -16.98 -14.88
CA SER A 34 -5.25 -16.88 -16.35
C SER A 34 -4.98 -18.25 -16.98
N PRO A 35 -5.85 -18.76 -17.87
CA PRO A 35 -5.63 -20.04 -18.55
C PRO A 35 -4.47 -19.99 -19.55
N ILE A 36 -4.02 -18.79 -19.93
CA ILE A 36 -2.91 -18.58 -20.87
C ILE A 36 -1.81 -17.90 -20.09
N ASN A 37 -0.78 -18.68 -19.75
CA ASN A 37 0.42 -18.15 -19.15
C ASN A 37 1.66 -18.64 -19.92
N PRO A 38 2.44 -17.74 -20.55
CA PRO A 38 3.67 -18.13 -21.23
C PRO A 38 4.75 -18.67 -20.28
N LYS A 39 4.62 -18.45 -18.96
CA LYS A 39 5.51 -19.01 -17.93
C LYS A 39 4.66 -19.61 -16.82
N THR A 40 4.54 -20.93 -16.80
CA THR A 40 3.75 -21.72 -15.83
C THR A 40 4.02 -21.40 -14.36
N TYR A 41 5.19 -20.80 -14.06
CA TYR A 41 5.59 -20.40 -12.71
C TYR A 41 5.16 -18.97 -12.31
N MET A 42 4.60 -18.16 -13.20
CA MET A 42 4.15 -16.78 -12.93
C MET A 42 2.64 -16.64 -13.04
N ILE A 43 1.86 -17.41 -12.27
CA ILE A 43 0.40 -17.40 -12.40
C ILE A 43 -0.17 -16.11 -11.80
N GLU A 44 -0.50 -15.15 -12.67
CA GLU A 44 -1.20 -13.94 -12.27
C GLU A 44 -2.71 -14.21 -12.17
N GLY A 45 -3.29 -13.76 -11.06
CA GLY A 45 -4.73 -13.75 -10.88
C GLY A 45 -5.35 -12.59 -11.67
N VAL A 46 -6.35 -12.91 -12.50
CA VAL A 46 -7.09 -11.93 -13.29
C VAL A 46 -8.47 -11.72 -12.68
N TRP A 47 -8.83 -10.47 -12.43
CA TRP A 47 -10.18 -10.11 -11.99
C TRP A 47 -11.13 -9.94 -13.18
N PRO A 48 -12.43 -10.24 -13.02
CA PRO A 48 -13.42 -10.01 -14.07
C PRO A 48 -13.47 -8.52 -14.46
N THR A 49 -13.44 -8.24 -15.76
CA THR A 49 -13.65 -6.88 -16.28
C THR A 49 -15.14 -6.64 -16.52
N VAL A 50 -15.67 -5.55 -15.99
CA VAL A 50 -17.09 -5.15 -16.09
C VAL A 50 -17.20 -3.70 -16.54
N ARG A 51 -18.31 -3.31 -17.18
CA ARG A 51 -18.56 -1.92 -17.56
C ARG A 51 -19.07 -1.11 -16.38
N ASP A 52 -18.91 0.20 -16.47
CA ASP A 52 -19.37 1.14 -15.45
C ASP A 52 -20.88 1.06 -15.20
N GLU A 53 -21.65 0.87 -16.27
CA GLU A 53 -23.10 0.80 -16.26
C GLU A 53 -23.68 -0.58 -15.92
N ASP A 54 -22.85 -1.63 -15.82
CA ASP A 54 -23.31 -2.99 -15.56
C ASP A 54 -23.85 -3.17 -14.13
N TRP A 55 -24.65 -4.22 -13.95
CA TRP A 55 -25.17 -4.66 -12.66
C TRP A 55 -25.23 -6.19 -12.57
N CYS A 56 -24.73 -6.75 -11.47
CA CYS A 56 -24.65 -8.19 -11.22
C CYS A 56 -25.52 -8.69 -10.07
N GLY A 57 -26.51 -7.91 -9.61
CA GLY A 57 -27.45 -8.33 -8.55
C GLY A 57 -26.94 -8.17 -7.12
N GLU A 58 -25.63 -8.21 -6.89
CA GLU A 58 -25.07 -8.15 -5.54
C GLU A 58 -24.45 -6.78 -5.18
N TYR A 59 -24.95 -5.71 -5.80
CA TYR A 59 -24.45 -4.35 -5.60
C TYR A 59 -24.38 -3.99 -4.10
N LYS A 60 -23.26 -3.38 -3.70
CA LYS A 60 -23.11 -2.72 -2.41
C LYS A 60 -22.55 -1.33 -2.65
N LEU A 61 -23.22 -0.32 -2.10
CA LEU A 61 -22.81 1.06 -2.21
C LEU A 61 -21.43 1.23 -1.59
N GLY A 62 -20.50 1.80 -2.36
CA GLY A 62 -19.15 2.12 -1.89
C GLY A 62 -19.19 3.17 -0.80
N GLY A 63 -19.19 2.74 0.47
CA GLY A 63 -18.68 3.59 1.55
C GLY A 63 -17.20 3.83 1.27
N ARG A 64 -16.77 5.10 1.24
CA ARG A 64 -15.35 5.46 1.04
C ARG A 64 -14.48 4.49 1.82
N ARG A 65 -13.61 3.74 1.13
CA ARG A 65 -12.70 2.79 1.79
C ARG A 65 -11.96 3.55 2.91
N PRO A 66 -12.19 3.23 4.19
CA PRO A 66 -11.55 3.96 5.30
C PRO A 66 -10.05 3.68 5.37
N ASP A 67 -9.56 2.67 4.64
CA ASP A 67 -8.18 2.20 4.64
C ASP A 67 -7.20 3.26 4.11
N THR A 68 -7.56 3.93 3.00
CA THR A 68 -6.74 5.00 2.42
C THR A 68 -6.74 6.26 3.30
N GLN A 69 -7.85 6.59 3.96
CA GLN A 69 -7.90 7.73 4.91
C GLN A 69 -7.09 7.47 6.18
N ARG A 70 -7.05 6.23 6.67
CA ARG A 70 -6.22 5.88 7.83
C ARG A 70 -4.73 5.91 7.52
N ALA A 71 -4.33 5.43 6.33
CA ALA A 71 -2.94 5.50 5.90
C ALA A 71 -2.49 6.97 5.75
N ASP A 72 -3.31 7.83 5.16
CA ASP A 72 -3.01 9.26 4.98
C ASP A 72 -2.95 10.02 6.32
N ALA A 73 -3.90 9.76 7.23
CA ALA A 73 -3.91 10.35 8.57
C ALA A 73 -2.72 9.90 9.44
N LEU A 74 -2.27 8.64 9.30
CA LEU A 74 -1.08 8.15 10.00
C LEU A 74 0.18 8.84 9.47
N ILE A 75 0.33 9.01 8.15
CA ILE A 75 1.48 9.71 7.56
C ILE A 75 1.50 11.21 7.94
N GLY A 76 0.33 11.86 8.03
CA GLY A 76 0.24 13.24 8.52
C GLY A 76 0.68 13.41 9.98
N ALA A 77 0.43 12.41 10.83
CA ALA A 77 0.82 12.45 12.25
C ALA A 77 2.34 12.29 12.48
N ILE A 78 3.03 11.51 11.64
CA ILE A 78 4.50 11.36 11.71
C ILE A 78 5.24 12.54 11.09
N GLY A 79 4.65 13.22 10.10
CA GLY A 79 5.27 14.37 9.40
C GLY A 79 5.22 15.70 10.16
N ALA A 80 4.37 15.82 11.20
CA ALA A 80 4.19 17.05 11.97
C ALA A 80 5.10 17.18 13.21
N ALA A 81 6.08 16.29 13.38
CA ALA A 81 7.07 16.39 14.44
C ALA A 81 8.15 17.42 14.07
N THR A 82 7.86 18.71 14.29
CA THR A 82 8.90 19.73 14.42
C THR A 82 9.83 19.35 15.58
N PRO A 83 11.16 19.28 15.38
CA PRO A 83 12.07 19.02 16.49
C PRO A 83 12.01 20.20 17.47
N PRO A 84 11.88 19.98 18.80
CA PRO A 84 12.04 21.07 19.74
C PRO A 84 13.49 21.56 19.70
N THR A 85 13.68 22.83 19.38
CA THR A 85 14.92 23.58 19.57
C THR A 85 15.33 23.49 21.03
N MET A 86 16.35 22.69 21.34
CA MET A 86 16.97 22.70 22.66
C MET A 86 17.94 23.91 22.78
N PRO A 87 17.88 24.70 23.87
CA PRO A 87 18.86 25.75 24.10
C PRO A 87 20.22 25.13 24.44
N ARG A 88 21.26 25.51 23.69
CA ARG A 88 22.66 25.27 24.03
C ARG A 88 22.98 25.96 25.36
N VAL A 89 23.36 25.19 26.38
CA VAL A 89 24.13 25.67 27.52
C VAL A 89 25.42 24.87 27.61
N GLY A 90 26.55 25.57 27.73
CA GLY A 90 27.90 25.01 27.69
C GLY A 90 28.48 24.64 29.05
N GLY A 91 29.63 23.96 29.00
CA GLY A 91 30.49 23.57 30.12
C GLY A 91 30.13 22.18 30.66
N ILE A 92 31.04 21.26 30.99
CA ILE A 92 32.48 21.30 31.22
C ILE A 92 33.02 19.87 31.08
N ALA A 93 34.29 19.76 30.71
CA ALA A 93 35.03 18.52 30.47
C ALA A 93 35.02 17.55 31.65
N SER A 94 35.04 16.25 31.34
CA SER A 94 35.62 15.20 32.18
C SER A 94 35.96 14.00 31.30
N ALA A 95 37.21 13.96 30.83
CA ALA A 95 37.80 12.71 30.36
C ALA A 95 38.15 11.85 31.59
N PRO A 96 38.08 10.52 31.45
CA PRO A 96 39.15 9.71 32.02
C PRO A 96 39.87 8.88 30.95
N ALA A 97 41.14 8.65 31.27
CA ALA A 97 42.21 8.20 30.41
C ALA A 97 42.21 6.68 30.14
N SER A 98 42.91 6.33 29.08
CA SER A 98 43.27 5.01 28.56
C SER A 98 44.00 4.09 29.56
N ILE A 99 43.84 2.78 29.37
CA ILE A 99 44.79 1.63 29.51
C ILE A 99 44.02 0.46 28.83
N GLY A 100 44.49 -0.41 27.92
CA GLY A 100 45.81 -0.79 27.40
C GLY A 100 45.79 -2.32 27.15
N SER A 101 45.83 -2.73 25.86
CA SER A 101 46.30 -3.99 25.23
C SER A 101 45.98 -5.40 25.80
N LEU A 102 45.63 -6.35 24.90
CA LEU A 102 46.50 -7.49 24.48
C LEU A 102 45.76 -8.58 23.64
N ARG A 103 46.36 -8.92 22.47
CA ARG A 103 46.48 -10.24 21.77
C ARG A 103 45.19 -10.99 21.36
N GLY A 104 45.00 -11.51 20.14
CA GLY A 104 45.90 -12.19 19.22
C GLY A 104 45.64 -13.71 19.28
N GLY A 105 45.08 -14.32 18.23
CA GLY A 105 44.87 -15.78 18.14
C GLY A 105 44.21 -16.19 16.82
N ASP A 106 44.92 -17.04 16.08
CA ASP A 106 44.73 -17.57 14.72
C ASP A 106 44.33 -19.06 14.82
N ASP A 107 43.43 -19.52 13.95
CA ASP A 107 43.39 -20.87 13.35
C ASP A 107 42.56 -20.81 12.06
#